data_AF-A0AAN6XQP3-F1
#
_entry.id   AF-A0AAN6XQP3-F1
#
_cell.length_a   1.000
_cell.length_b   1.000
_cell.length_c   1.000
_cell.angle_alpha   90.00
_cell.angle_beta   90.00
_cell.angle_gamma   90.00
#
_symmetry.space_group_name_H-M   'P 1'
#
loop_
_entity.id
_entity.type
_entity.pdbx_description
1 polymer ?
#
loop_
_entity_poly.entity_id
_entity_poly.type
_entity_poly.pdbx_seq_one_letter_code
_entity_poly.pdbx_strand_id
1 'polypeptide(L)'
;MTAHQRQHMENMLDRYRSGYPRYSALLSSHPSFQAFRRFTRLRMRLALIKQDEIARLEHKLDDLDSAESRSIFLGCIRRDQNEDRRRVLESIEKALSEYDNMLEQTRRATSMPKPSRREVDNLKNWTAGTACISRKETEYLGMDEDIGTLAGPVDRAFTYSESVVEDCTYWLDKLFGRFFPKLQARRYKVTADSNILLLGPHLRRLSRILAVVAVTLVILVPTIFIPSIPTSGGRIIASVFSATVFLVVISFFTTARTVDIFASGASYAAVLVALTTATRGGDDVCCPALAGI
;
A
#
# COMPACT_ATOMS: atom_id res chain seq x y z
N MET A 1 3.06 -20.97 6.72
CA MET A 1 2.42 -21.61 7.87
C MET A 1 2.85 -23.06 7.85
N THR A 2 3.51 -23.54 8.90
CA THR A 2 4.00 -24.93 9.00
C THR A 2 2.83 -25.90 9.20
N ALA A 3 2.98 -27.19 8.87
CA ALA A 3 1.90 -28.19 9.01
C ALA A 3 1.30 -28.24 10.42
N HIS A 4 2.15 -28.07 11.44
CA HIS A 4 1.73 -27.97 12.84
C HIS A 4 0.82 -26.76 13.12
N GLN A 5 1.09 -25.61 12.51
CA GLN A 5 0.23 -24.42 12.66
C GLN A 5 -1.16 -24.62 12.04
N ARG A 6 -1.27 -25.47 11.01
CA ARG A 6 -2.55 -25.75 10.32
C ARG A 6 -3.48 -26.59 11.18
N GLN A 7 -2.98 -27.71 11.68
CA GLN A 7 -3.76 -28.60 12.53
C GLN A 7 -4.16 -27.90 13.84
N HIS A 8 -3.32 -26.99 14.35
CA HIS A 8 -3.70 -26.17 15.49
C HIS A 8 -4.88 -25.22 15.17
N MET A 9 -4.89 -24.59 13.98
CA MET A 9 -5.96 -23.69 13.57
C MET A 9 -7.28 -24.44 13.32
N GLU A 10 -7.25 -25.59 12.65
CA GLU A 10 -8.42 -26.46 12.47
C GLU A 10 -8.98 -26.92 13.82
N ASN A 11 -8.12 -27.43 14.71
CA ASN A 11 -8.51 -27.80 16.08
C ASN A 11 -9.04 -26.62 16.90
N MET A 12 -8.69 -25.38 16.55
CA MET A 12 -9.24 -24.18 17.20
C MET A 12 -10.62 -23.84 16.64
N LEU A 13 -10.80 -23.89 15.31
CA LEU A 13 -12.06 -23.60 14.65
C LEU A 13 -13.15 -24.64 14.97
N ASP A 14 -12.77 -25.91 15.12
CA ASP A 14 -13.69 -27.00 15.45
C ASP A 14 -14.27 -26.90 16.87
N ARG A 15 -13.66 -26.12 17.75
CA ARG A 15 -14.23 -25.80 19.08
C ARG A 15 -15.50 -24.97 18.98
N TYR A 16 -15.71 -24.28 17.86
CA TYR A 16 -16.87 -23.42 17.64
C TYR A 16 -17.91 -24.13 16.78
N ARG A 17 -19.17 -23.99 17.19
CA ARG A 17 -20.33 -24.48 16.45
C ARG A 17 -20.35 -23.88 15.04
N SER A 18 -20.73 -24.68 14.04
CA SER A 18 -20.96 -24.20 12.67
C SER A 18 -21.96 -23.04 12.68
N GLY A 19 -21.74 -22.04 11.82
CA GLY A 19 -22.44 -20.75 11.87
C GLY A 19 -21.49 -19.56 12.01
N TYR A 20 -22.06 -18.44 12.45
CA TYR A 20 -21.33 -17.25 12.89
C TYR A 20 -20.24 -17.53 13.94
N PRO A 21 -20.41 -18.43 14.94
CA PRO A 21 -19.34 -18.67 15.91
C PRO A 21 -18.05 -19.18 15.27
N ARG A 22 -18.14 -20.12 14.34
CA ARG A 22 -16.98 -20.65 13.60
C ARG A 22 -16.44 -19.63 12.59
N TYR A 23 -17.32 -18.88 11.92
CA TYR A 23 -16.89 -17.87 10.96
C TYR A 23 -16.14 -16.72 11.63
N SER A 24 -16.64 -16.19 12.74
CA SER A 24 -15.96 -15.14 13.48
C SER A 24 -14.63 -15.62 14.07
N ALA A 25 -14.55 -16.88 14.49
CA ALA A 25 -13.29 -17.52 14.91
C ALA A 25 -12.27 -17.60 13.76
N LEU A 26 -12.71 -17.84 12.52
CA LEU A 26 -11.83 -17.77 11.35
C LEU A 26 -11.35 -16.33 11.12
N LEU A 27 -12.25 -15.35 11.11
CA LEU A 27 -11.90 -13.95 10.88
C LEU A 27 -10.92 -13.43 11.94
N SER A 28 -11.02 -13.90 13.19
CA SER A 28 -10.10 -13.53 14.27
C SER A 28 -8.78 -14.31 14.24
N SER A 29 -8.72 -15.46 13.58
CA SER A 29 -7.53 -16.33 13.56
C SER A 29 -6.32 -15.73 12.85
N HIS A 30 -6.54 -14.98 11.76
CA HIS A 30 -5.45 -14.40 10.97
C HIS A 30 -5.88 -13.13 10.21
N PRO A 31 -5.02 -12.09 10.17
CA PRO A 31 -5.20 -10.87 9.36
C PRO A 31 -5.67 -11.07 7.92
N SER A 32 -5.20 -12.13 7.26
CA SER A 32 -5.55 -12.47 5.87
C SER A 32 -7.03 -12.77 5.66
N PHE A 33 -7.77 -13.10 6.72
CA PHE A 33 -9.20 -13.39 6.65
C PHE A 33 -10.07 -12.17 6.97
N GLN A 34 -9.48 -11.06 7.40
CA GLN A 34 -10.21 -9.87 7.87
C GLN A 34 -10.67 -8.97 6.71
N ALA A 35 -11.35 -9.55 5.73
CA ALA A 35 -11.89 -8.87 4.56
C ALA A 35 -13.33 -8.41 4.80
N PHE A 36 -13.55 -7.10 4.73
CA PHE A 36 -14.84 -6.46 5.00
C PHE A 36 -15.20 -5.47 3.91
N ARG A 37 -16.49 -5.24 3.71
CA ARG A 37 -16.99 -4.25 2.76
C ARG A 37 -16.80 -2.83 3.29
N ARG A 38 -16.29 -1.92 2.45
CA ARG A 38 -16.11 -0.49 2.74
C ARG A 38 -17.43 0.29 2.65
N PHE A 39 -18.37 -0.20 1.84
CA PHE A 39 -19.66 0.44 1.54
C PHE A 39 -19.51 1.82 0.90
N THR A 40 -18.51 1.98 0.03
CA THR A 40 -18.07 3.27 -0.52
C THR A 40 -19.22 4.03 -1.16
N ARG A 41 -19.95 3.39 -2.10
CA ARG A 41 -21.09 4.00 -2.78
C ARG A 41 -22.21 4.43 -1.82
N LEU A 42 -22.49 3.60 -0.81
CA LEU A 42 -23.56 3.89 0.15
C LEU A 42 -23.18 5.06 1.07
N ARG A 43 -21.92 5.10 1.52
CA ARG A 43 -21.36 6.22 2.29
C ARG A 43 -21.41 7.53 1.51
N MET A 44 -21.00 7.52 0.23
CA MET A 44 -21.09 8.71 -0.63
C MET A 44 -22.54 9.19 -0.76
N ARG A 45 -23.50 8.27 -0.92
CA ARG A 45 -24.92 8.64 -0.99
C ARG A 45 -25.41 9.30 0.30
N LEU A 46 -25.05 8.75 1.46
CA LEU A 46 -25.42 9.34 2.76
C LEU A 46 -24.76 10.71 2.95
N ALA A 47 -23.50 10.86 2.55
CA ALA A 47 -22.79 12.14 2.56
C ALA A 47 -23.50 13.20 1.72
N LEU A 48 -23.88 12.88 0.49
CA LEU A 48 -24.58 13.80 -0.40
C LEU A 48 -25.97 14.20 0.13
N ILE A 49 -26.72 13.26 0.73
CA ILE A 49 -28.02 13.58 1.36
C ILE A 49 -27.83 14.58 2.51
N LYS A 50 -26.81 14.37 3.35
CA LYS A 50 -26.54 15.26 4.49
C LYS A 50 -26.01 16.62 4.04
N GLN A 51 -25.22 16.65 2.97
CA GLN A 51 -24.75 17.89 2.34
C GLN A 51 -25.93 18.73 1.81
N ASP A 52 -26.92 18.11 1.17
CA ASP A 52 -28.13 18.82 0.72
C ASP A 52 -28.97 19.34 1.90
N GLU A 53 -29.08 18.58 2.99
CA GLU A 53 -29.73 19.05 4.22
C GLU A 53 -29.08 20.34 4.74
N ILE A 54 -27.74 20.39 4.79
CA ILE A 54 -27.00 21.58 5.20
C ILE A 54 -27.22 22.73 4.22
N ALA A 55 -27.15 22.48 2.91
CA ALA A 55 -27.37 23.51 1.88
C ALA A 55 -28.77 24.13 1.96
N ARG A 56 -29.81 23.33 2.28
CA ARG A 56 -31.17 23.85 2.49
C ARG A 56 -31.27 24.70 3.77
N LEU A 57 -30.55 24.33 4.82
CA LEU A 57 -30.50 25.13 6.05
C LEU A 57 -29.73 26.44 5.84
N GLU A 58 -28.64 26.40 5.07
CA GLU A 58 -27.86 27.57 4.66
C GLU A 58 -28.73 28.54 3.85
N HIS A 59 -29.42 28.06 2.81
CA HIS A 59 -30.35 28.91 2.05
C HIS A 59 -31.43 29.53 2.95
N LYS A 60 -31.99 28.76 3.89
CA LYS A 60 -32.98 29.28 4.84
C LYS A 60 -32.39 30.35 5.76
N LEU A 61 -31.14 30.22 6.16
CA LEU A 61 -30.44 31.23 6.95
C LEU A 61 -30.24 32.51 6.13
N ASP A 62 -29.80 32.39 4.88
CA ASP A 62 -29.62 33.51 3.95
C ASP A 62 -30.94 34.25 3.69
N ASP A 63 -32.05 33.52 3.56
CA ASP A 63 -33.39 34.10 3.42
C ASP A 63 -33.79 34.91 4.68
N LEU A 64 -33.51 34.38 5.87
CA LEU A 64 -33.80 35.05 7.15
C LEU A 64 -32.94 36.31 7.33
N ASP A 65 -31.67 36.25 6.95
CA ASP A 65 -30.75 37.39 7.03
C ASP A 65 -31.13 38.47 6.02
N SER A 66 -31.54 38.08 4.81
CA SER A 66 -32.01 39.00 3.77
C SER A 66 -33.33 39.68 4.14
N ALA A 67 -34.20 38.98 4.88
CA ALA A 67 -35.47 39.52 5.37
C ALA A 67 -35.35 40.35 6.65
N GLU A 68 -34.16 40.42 7.27
CA GLU A 68 -33.96 41.09 8.56
C GLU A 68 -33.96 42.62 8.40
N SER A 69 -35.05 43.23 8.86
CA SER A 69 -35.21 44.69 8.86
C SER A 69 -34.26 45.42 9.82
N ARG A 70 -33.79 44.75 10.89
CA ARG A 70 -32.99 45.36 11.95
C ARG A 70 -31.52 44.96 11.82
N SER A 71 -30.72 45.81 11.17
CA SER A 71 -29.28 45.61 11.00
C SER A 71 -28.52 45.34 12.33
N ILE A 72 -28.99 45.90 13.45
CA ILE A 72 -28.40 45.63 14.78
C ILE A 72 -28.49 44.16 15.21
N PHE A 73 -29.49 43.40 14.74
CA PHE A 73 -29.62 41.97 15.03
C PHE A 73 -28.56 41.17 14.27
N LEU A 74 -28.28 41.52 13.01
CA LEU A 74 -27.19 40.94 12.21
C LEU A 74 -25.79 41.30 12.76
N GLY A 75 -25.63 42.55 13.23
CA GLY A 75 -24.34 43.06 13.72
C GLY A 75 -24.01 42.72 15.17
N CYS A 76 -24.96 42.23 15.96
CA CYS A 76 -24.76 41.97 17.39
C CYS A 76 -25.56 40.77 17.88
N ILE A 77 -24.92 39.59 17.92
CA ILE A 77 -25.55 38.34 18.37
C ILE A 77 -26.15 38.42 19.78
N ARG A 78 -25.56 39.22 20.69
CA ARG A 78 -26.10 39.43 22.04
C ARG A 78 -27.46 40.14 22.05
N ARG A 79 -27.78 40.84 20.96
CA ARG A 79 -29.02 41.61 20.76
C ARG A 79 -29.93 40.97 19.73
N ASP A 80 -29.52 39.86 19.14
CA ASP A 80 -30.33 39.13 18.19
C ASP A 80 -31.53 38.47 18.89
N GLN A 81 -32.73 38.80 18.44
CA GLN A 81 -33.99 38.27 18.96
C GLN A 81 -34.73 37.41 17.91
N ASN A 82 -34.09 37.11 16.78
CA ASN A 82 -34.68 36.31 15.73
C ASN A 82 -34.63 34.82 16.09
N GLU A 83 -35.73 34.34 16.66
CA GLU A 83 -35.90 32.96 17.12
C GLU A 83 -35.86 31.91 15.99
N ASP A 84 -36.25 32.30 14.77
CA ASP A 84 -36.15 31.42 13.60
C ASP A 84 -34.68 31.25 13.18
N ARG A 85 -33.92 32.34 13.12
CA ARG A 85 -32.48 32.31 12.82
C ARG A 85 -31.73 31.47 13.84
N ARG A 86 -32.00 31.67 15.14
CA ARG A 86 -31.38 30.88 16.22
C ARG A 86 -31.64 29.38 16.03
N ARG A 87 -32.88 28.98 15.77
CA ARG A 87 -33.24 27.57 15.53
C ARG A 87 -32.58 26.98 14.28
N VAL A 88 -32.45 27.77 13.21
CA VAL A 88 -31.74 27.33 12.00
C VAL A 88 -30.26 27.14 12.30
N LEU A 89 -29.62 28.08 13.00
CA LEU A 89 -28.21 27.97 13.39
C LEU A 89 -27.94 26.73 14.28
N GLU A 90 -28.80 26.45 15.27
CA GLU A 90 -28.72 25.23 16.08
C GLU A 90 -28.85 23.96 15.23
N SER A 91 -29.73 23.99 14.23
CA SER A 91 -29.91 22.86 13.29
C SER A 91 -28.68 22.68 12.40
N ILE A 92 -28.08 23.78 11.94
CA ILE A 92 -26.84 23.77 11.14
C ILE A 92 -25.69 23.21 11.96
N GLU A 93 -25.51 23.64 13.21
CA GLU A 93 -24.46 23.13 14.10
C GLU A 93 -24.54 21.61 14.24
N LYS A 94 -25.75 21.09 14.50
CA LYS A 94 -25.99 19.66 14.60
C LYS A 94 -25.71 18.94 13.27
N ALA A 95 -26.25 19.45 12.16
CA ALA A 95 -26.10 18.83 10.85
C ALA A 95 -24.64 18.79 10.38
N LEU A 96 -23.87 19.86 10.60
CA LEU A 96 -22.44 19.94 10.31
C LEU A 96 -21.65 18.94 11.15
N SER A 97 -21.91 18.87 12.46
CA SER A 97 -21.24 17.89 13.33
C SER A 97 -21.48 16.44 12.89
N GLU A 98 -22.72 16.11 12.50
CA GLU A 98 -23.06 14.79 11.95
C GLU A 98 -22.37 14.53 10.61
N TYR A 99 -22.31 15.54 9.73
CA TYR A 99 -21.65 15.47 8.44
C TYR A 99 -20.13 15.26 8.57
N ASP A 100 -19.47 16.05 9.40
CA ASP A 100 -18.01 15.95 9.63
C ASP A 100 -17.63 14.59 10.21
N ASN A 101 -18.39 14.10 11.19
CA ASN A 101 -18.20 12.77 11.74
C ASN A 101 -18.37 11.68 10.67
N MET A 102 -19.37 11.80 9.80
CA MET A 102 -19.60 10.87 8.70
C MET A 102 -18.47 10.92 7.66
N LEU A 103 -17.95 12.10 7.34
CA LEU A 103 -16.82 12.24 6.42
C LEU A 103 -15.56 11.59 6.98
N GLU A 104 -15.25 11.82 8.27
CA GLU A 104 -14.09 11.21 8.91
C GLU A 104 -14.20 9.68 8.98
N GLN A 105 -15.36 9.15 9.35
CA GLN A 105 -15.61 7.70 9.33
C GLN A 105 -15.52 7.12 7.93
N THR A 106 -16.00 7.86 6.93
CA THR A 106 -15.95 7.45 5.53
C THR A 106 -14.52 7.43 5.03
N ARG A 107 -13.73 8.47 5.32
CA ARG A 107 -12.30 8.52 5.01
C ARG A 107 -11.56 7.32 5.59
N ARG A 108 -11.82 6.96 6.86
CA ARG A 108 -11.24 5.78 7.50
C ARG A 108 -11.63 4.50 6.77
N ALA A 109 -12.91 4.29 6.49
CA ALA A 109 -13.40 3.10 5.80
C ALA A 109 -12.86 2.98 4.35
N THR A 110 -12.81 4.08 3.60
CA THR A 110 -12.29 4.07 2.22
C THR A 110 -10.76 3.94 2.18
N SER A 111 -10.07 4.37 3.23
CA SER A 111 -8.61 4.21 3.36
C SER A 111 -8.15 2.80 3.71
N MET A 112 -9.07 1.89 4.06
CA MET A 112 -8.71 0.50 4.34
C MET A 112 -8.00 -0.08 3.12
N PRO A 113 -6.81 -0.70 3.25
CA PRO A 113 -6.09 -1.23 2.11
C PRO A 113 -6.88 -2.33 1.41
N LYS A 114 -6.66 -2.49 0.10
CA LYS A 114 -7.30 -3.55 -0.68
C LYS A 114 -6.66 -4.89 -0.26
N PRO A 115 -7.43 -5.93 0.08
CA PRO A 115 -6.87 -7.25 0.31
C PRO A 115 -6.34 -7.82 -1.00
N SER A 116 -5.37 -8.72 -0.91
CA SER A 116 -4.89 -9.44 -2.08
C SER A 116 -6.02 -10.31 -2.66
N ARG A 117 -6.04 -10.48 -3.99
CA ARG A 117 -7.00 -11.38 -4.65
C ARG A 117 -7.01 -12.78 -4.01
N ARG A 118 -5.81 -13.26 -3.71
CA ARG A 118 -5.57 -14.55 -3.06
C ARG A 118 -6.22 -14.67 -1.68
N GLU A 119 -6.20 -13.60 -0.87
CA GLU A 119 -6.84 -13.60 0.45
C GLU A 119 -8.36 -13.67 0.34
N VAL A 120 -8.93 -12.93 -0.61
CA VAL A 120 -10.38 -12.97 -0.89
C VAL A 120 -10.78 -14.36 -1.42
N ASP A 121 -10.02 -14.92 -2.34
CA ASP A 121 -10.28 -16.25 -2.91
C ASP A 121 -10.20 -17.35 -1.85
N ASN A 122 -9.21 -17.29 -0.95
CA ASN A 122 -9.12 -18.21 0.17
C ASN A 122 -10.37 -18.17 1.06
N LEU A 123 -10.90 -16.96 1.32
CA LEU A 123 -12.10 -16.79 2.13
C LEU A 123 -13.36 -17.28 1.40
N LYS A 124 -13.49 -16.99 0.09
CA LYS A 124 -14.55 -17.54 -0.78
C LYS A 124 -14.54 -19.06 -0.77
N ASN A 125 -13.36 -19.64 -0.91
CA ASN A 125 -13.20 -21.09 -1.00
C ASN A 125 -13.49 -21.78 0.34
N TRP A 126 -13.03 -21.20 1.45
CA TRP A 126 -13.35 -21.72 2.78
C TRP A 126 -14.85 -21.65 3.08
N THR A 127 -15.49 -20.52 2.78
CA THR A 127 -16.93 -20.34 3.02
C THR A 127 -17.77 -21.25 2.13
N ALA A 128 -17.35 -21.47 0.88
CA ALA A 128 -17.99 -22.44 -0.02
C ALA A 128 -17.83 -23.90 0.44
N GLY A 129 -16.65 -24.27 0.97
CA GLY A 129 -16.37 -25.63 1.43
C GLY A 129 -17.01 -26.00 2.76
N THR A 130 -17.04 -25.06 3.72
CA THR A 130 -17.58 -25.32 5.06
C THR A 130 -19.09 -25.06 5.14
N ALA A 131 -19.63 -24.22 4.24
CA ALA A 131 -21.03 -23.82 4.19
C ALA A 131 -21.59 -23.35 5.55
N CYS A 132 -20.75 -22.75 6.40
CA CYS A 132 -21.13 -22.31 7.74
C CYS A 132 -21.88 -20.98 7.76
N ILE A 133 -21.88 -20.23 6.65
CA ILE A 133 -22.60 -18.95 6.48
C ILE A 133 -23.39 -19.02 5.18
N SER A 134 -24.52 -18.31 5.13
CA SER A 134 -25.37 -18.23 3.94
C SER A 134 -24.60 -17.67 2.75
N ARG A 135 -24.85 -18.24 1.55
CA ARG A 135 -24.26 -17.74 0.29
C ARG A 135 -24.64 -16.28 0.01
N LYS A 136 -25.86 -15.86 0.41
CA LYS A 136 -26.30 -14.46 0.27
C LYS A 136 -25.47 -13.51 1.14
N GLU A 137 -25.01 -13.97 2.30
CA GLU A 137 -24.22 -13.16 3.23
C GLU A 137 -22.74 -13.10 2.84
N THR A 138 -22.27 -14.01 1.99
CA THR A 138 -20.88 -14.05 1.48
C THR A 138 -20.74 -13.43 0.09
N GLU A 139 -21.84 -12.99 -0.53
CA GLU A 139 -21.87 -12.35 -1.86
C GLU A 139 -20.99 -11.09 -1.92
N TYR A 140 -20.82 -10.38 -0.79
CA TYR A 140 -19.95 -9.21 -0.72
C TYR A 140 -18.50 -9.52 -1.10
N LEU A 141 -18.04 -10.77 -0.94
CA LEU A 141 -16.69 -11.18 -1.33
C LEU A 141 -16.48 -11.10 -2.85
N GLY A 142 -17.54 -11.08 -3.66
CA GLY A 142 -17.47 -10.85 -5.10
C GLY A 142 -17.33 -9.38 -5.51
N MET A 143 -17.41 -8.44 -4.57
CA MET A 143 -17.34 -7.00 -4.85
C MET A 143 -15.90 -6.48 -4.73
N ASP A 144 -15.02 -6.92 -5.63
CA ASP A 144 -13.56 -6.73 -5.53
C ASP A 144 -13.11 -5.28 -5.26
N GLU A 145 -13.83 -4.27 -5.75
CA GLU A 145 -13.49 -2.86 -5.55
C GLU A 145 -13.94 -2.27 -4.21
N ASP A 146 -14.96 -2.86 -3.57
CA ASP A 146 -15.56 -2.35 -2.33
C ASP A 146 -15.14 -3.14 -1.09
N ILE A 147 -14.13 -4.01 -1.20
CA ILE A 147 -13.59 -4.78 -0.06
C ILE A 147 -12.28 -4.12 0.43
N GLY A 148 -12.17 -3.99 1.75
CA GLY A 148 -10.95 -3.59 2.45
C GLY A 148 -10.57 -4.60 3.52
N THR A 149 -9.29 -4.64 3.89
CA THR A 149 -8.81 -5.41 5.04
C THR A 149 -8.67 -4.53 6.28
N LEU A 150 -9.12 -5.03 7.43
CA LEU A 150 -8.95 -4.34 8.73
C LEU A 150 -7.51 -4.39 9.21
N ALA A 151 -6.81 -5.48 8.89
CA ALA A 151 -5.40 -5.55 9.16
C ALA A 151 -4.70 -4.58 8.21
N GLY A 152 -4.15 -3.50 8.78
CA GLY A 152 -3.23 -2.64 8.06
C GLY A 152 -2.13 -3.49 7.39
N PRO A 153 -1.44 -2.96 6.37
CA PRO A 153 -0.47 -3.74 5.61
C PRO A 153 0.51 -4.41 6.56
N VAL A 154 0.46 -5.74 6.66
CA VAL A 154 1.48 -6.50 7.38
C VAL A 154 2.76 -6.33 6.56
N ASP A 155 3.56 -5.37 7.00
CA ASP A 155 4.68 -4.69 6.32
C ASP A 155 4.27 -3.54 5.37
N ARG A 156 4.35 -2.32 5.90
CA ARG A 156 4.22 -1.01 5.22
C ARG A 156 5.27 -0.74 4.11
N ALA A 157 5.93 -1.75 3.56
CA ALA A 157 6.96 -1.59 2.54
C ALA A 157 6.60 -2.19 1.17
N PHE A 158 5.48 -2.92 1.03
CA PHE A 158 5.25 -3.73 -0.18
C PHE A 158 3.81 -3.81 -0.70
N THR A 159 2.85 -3.09 -0.12
CA THR A 159 1.41 -3.35 -0.38
C THR A 159 0.70 -2.19 -1.10
N TYR A 160 1.40 -1.40 -1.92
CA TYR A 160 0.74 -0.42 -2.80
C TYR A 160 0.91 -0.71 -4.30
N SER A 161 1.43 -1.89 -4.65
CA SER A 161 1.52 -2.27 -6.06
C SER A 161 1.53 -3.78 -6.22
N GLU A 162 0.42 -4.45 -5.91
CA GLU A 162 0.27 -5.87 -6.26
C GLU A 162 0.49 -6.10 -7.76
N SER A 163 0.10 -5.15 -8.63
CA SER A 163 0.37 -5.23 -10.07
C SER A 163 1.86 -5.12 -10.39
N VAL A 164 2.58 -4.15 -9.79
CA VAL A 164 4.02 -3.98 -10.04
C VAL A 164 4.83 -5.11 -9.43
N VAL A 165 4.42 -5.64 -8.28
CA VAL A 165 5.09 -6.79 -7.64
C VAL A 165 4.80 -8.08 -8.41
N GLU A 166 3.58 -8.29 -8.93
CA GLU A 166 3.28 -9.41 -9.83
C GLU A 166 4.05 -9.31 -11.15
N ASP A 167 4.12 -8.13 -11.77
CA ASP A 167 4.87 -7.88 -12.99
C ASP A 167 6.39 -7.99 -12.78
N CYS A 168 6.91 -7.49 -11.65
CA CYS A 168 8.31 -7.61 -11.27
C CYS A 168 8.70 -9.02 -10.86
N THR A 169 7.85 -9.75 -10.13
CA THR A 169 8.13 -11.16 -9.82
C THR A 169 8.12 -12.01 -11.09
N TYR A 170 7.23 -11.74 -12.04
CA TYR A 170 7.26 -12.35 -13.36
C TYR A 170 8.54 -11.98 -14.15
N TRP A 171 8.93 -10.70 -14.14
CA TRP A 171 10.14 -10.24 -14.82
C TRP A 171 11.41 -10.83 -14.20
N LEU A 172 11.49 -10.89 -12.86
CA LEU A 172 12.58 -11.53 -12.12
C LEU A 172 12.61 -13.03 -12.33
N ASP A 173 11.48 -13.74 -12.30
CA ASP A 173 11.44 -15.18 -12.55
C ASP A 173 11.83 -15.50 -14.01
N LYS A 174 11.53 -14.59 -14.95
CA LYS A 174 11.99 -14.68 -16.35
C LYS A 174 13.47 -14.38 -16.52
N LEU A 175 14.00 -13.39 -15.81
CA LEU A 175 15.42 -13.01 -15.86
C LEU A 175 16.29 -14.05 -15.17
N PHE A 176 15.94 -14.44 -13.94
CA PHE A 176 16.64 -15.45 -13.15
C PHE A 176 16.39 -16.88 -13.64
N GLY A 177 15.22 -17.19 -14.22
CA GLY A 177 14.96 -18.50 -14.86
C GLY A 177 15.85 -18.78 -16.07
N ARG A 178 16.44 -17.74 -16.68
CA ARG A 178 17.40 -17.85 -17.78
C ARG A 178 18.84 -18.12 -17.30
N PHE A 179 19.19 -17.67 -16.09
CA PHE A 179 20.54 -17.84 -15.51
C PHE A 179 20.65 -18.98 -14.49
N PHE A 180 19.56 -19.30 -13.78
CA PHE A 180 19.52 -20.32 -12.74
C PHE A 180 18.24 -21.17 -12.87
N PRO A 181 18.21 -22.17 -13.79
CA PRO A 181 17.02 -22.98 -14.05
C PRO A 181 16.54 -23.82 -12.85
N LYS A 182 17.40 -24.03 -11.84
CA LYS A 182 17.06 -24.73 -10.59
C LYS A 182 16.37 -23.87 -9.53
N LEU A 183 16.33 -22.54 -9.72
CA LEU A 183 15.72 -21.58 -8.81
C LEU A 183 14.32 -21.14 -9.24
N GLN A 184 13.78 -21.70 -10.33
CA GLN A 184 12.37 -21.51 -10.71
C GLN A 184 11.50 -21.77 -9.49
N ALA A 185 10.73 -20.75 -9.10
CA ALA A 185 9.80 -20.83 -7.99
C ALA A 185 8.75 -21.89 -8.33
N ARG A 186 9.04 -23.14 -7.96
CA ARG A 186 8.16 -24.28 -8.17
C ARG A 186 6.86 -23.96 -7.45
N ARG A 187 5.81 -23.68 -8.22
CA ARG A 187 4.44 -23.49 -7.72
C ARG A 187 4.08 -24.70 -6.87
N TYR A 188 4.21 -24.58 -5.55
CA TYR A 188 3.97 -25.70 -4.65
C TYR A 188 2.48 -25.78 -4.40
N LYS A 189 1.82 -26.82 -4.94
CA LYS A 189 0.49 -27.26 -4.50
C LYS A 189 0.63 -27.77 -3.07
N VAL A 190 0.06 -27.05 -2.09
CA VAL A 190 0.32 -27.34 -0.66
C VAL A 190 -0.84 -27.99 0.11
N THR A 191 -1.85 -28.61 -0.52
CA THR A 191 -2.76 -29.57 0.17
C THR A 191 -3.57 -30.41 -0.84
N ALA A 192 -4.15 -31.51 -0.34
CA ALA A 192 -5.05 -32.42 -1.07
C ALA A 192 -6.50 -31.89 -1.21
N ASP A 193 -6.81 -30.73 -0.62
CA ASP A 193 -8.00 -29.94 -0.94
C ASP A 193 -7.63 -28.70 -1.76
N SER A 194 -8.32 -28.52 -2.89
CA SER A 194 -7.82 -27.79 -4.06
C SER A 194 -7.82 -26.26 -3.97
N ASN A 195 -8.39 -25.66 -2.92
CA ASN A 195 -8.91 -24.29 -3.02
C ASN A 195 -8.37 -23.26 -2.01
N ILE A 196 -7.37 -23.53 -1.18
CA ILE A 196 -6.83 -22.49 -0.28
C ILE A 196 -5.30 -22.44 -0.37
N LEU A 197 -4.80 -21.37 -0.98
CA LEU A 197 -3.38 -21.10 -1.15
C LEU A 197 -3.02 -20.00 -0.15
N LEU A 198 -2.31 -20.31 0.94
CA LEU A 198 -1.73 -19.31 1.85
C LEU A 198 -0.23 -19.18 1.59
N LEU A 199 0.26 -17.97 1.27
CA LEU A 199 1.70 -17.73 1.10
C LEU A 199 2.31 -17.61 2.50
N GLY A 200 3.12 -18.58 2.89
CA GLY A 200 3.68 -18.61 4.24
C GLY A 200 4.63 -17.44 4.54
N PRO A 201 4.82 -17.09 5.83
CA PRO A 201 5.74 -16.03 6.26
C PRO A 201 7.18 -16.27 5.77
N HIS A 202 7.57 -17.52 5.53
CA HIS A 202 8.89 -17.87 4.99
C HIS A 202 9.10 -17.42 3.54
N LEU A 203 8.07 -17.47 2.69
CA LEU A 203 8.17 -17.01 1.29
C LEU A 203 8.25 -15.49 1.20
N ARG A 204 7.52 -14.77 2.08
CA ARG A 204 7.62 -13.32 2.22
C ARG A 204 8.98 -12.87 2.79
N ARG A 205 9.54 -13.66 3.71
CA ARG A 205 10.91 -13.44 4.22
C ARG A 205 11.94 -13.72 3.11
N LEU A 206 11.74 -14.75 2.30
CA LEU A 206 12.60 -15.07 1.18
C LEU A 206 12.58 -13.97 0.11
N SER A 207 11.41 -13.45 -0.26
CA SER A 207 11.31 -12.35 -1.23
C SER A 207 11.98 -11.07 -0.71
N ARG A 208 11.85 -10.76 0.59
CA ARG A 208 12.58 -9.66 1.23
C ARG A 208 14.08 -9.86 1.21
N ILE A 209 14.57 -11.05 1.56
CA ILE A 209 16.00 -11.37 1.53
C ILE A 209 16.53 -11.23 0.09
N LEU A 210 15.80 -11.74 -0.90
CA LEU A 210 16.17 -11.61 -2.30
C LEU A 210 16.20 -10.14 -2.76
N ALA A 211 15.23 -9.33 -2.38
CA ALA A 211 15.21 -7.89 -2.69
C ALA A 211 16.41 -7.16 -2.06
N VAL A 212 16.71 -7.42 -0.78
CA VAL A 212 17.86 -6.83 -0.08
C VAL A 212 19.19 -7.28 -0.72
N VAL A 213 19.30 -8.55 -1.07
CA VAL A 213 20.48 -9.09 -1.77
C VAL A 213 20.63 -8.44 -3.14
N ALA A 214 19.54 -8.29 -3.90
CA ALA A 214 19.56 -7.65 -5.22
C ALA A 214 20.02 -6.18 -5.14
N VAL A 215 19.46 -5.39 -4.21
CA VAL A 215 19.88 -3.99 -4.00
C VAL A 215 21.36 -3.92 -3.59
N THR A 216 21.79 -4.79 -2.67
CA THR A 216 23.20 -4.87 -2.24
C THR A 216 24.13 -5.20 -3.41
N LEU A 217 23.75 -6.13 -4.28
CA LEU A 217 24.55 -6.48 -5.47
C LEU A 217 24.64 -5.32 -6.46
N VAL A 218 23.54 -4.59 -6.68
CA VAL A 218 23.53 -3.41 -7.56
C VAL A 218 24.45 -2.31 -7.04
N ILE A 219 24.62 -2.18 -5.72
CA ILE A 219 25.57 -1.22 -5.14
C ILE A 219 27.01 -1.74 -5.24
N LEU A 220 27.26 -3.02 -4.96
CA LEU A 220 28.62 -3.59 -4.86
C LEU A 220 29.28 -3.93 -6.20
N VAL A 221 28.53 -4.42 -7.18
CA VAL A 221 29.11 -4.81 -8.48
C VAL A 221 29.80 -3.63 -9.16
N PRO A 222 29.19 -2.43 -9.26
CA PRO A 222 29.79 -1.29 -9.94
C PRO A 222 30.97 -0.69 -9.17
N THR A 223 30.96 -0.72 -7.83
CA THR A 223 32.09 -0.21 -7.03
C THR A 223 33.35 -1.06 -7.19
N ILE A 224 33.19 -2.35 -7.49
CA ILE A 224 34.31 -3.26 -7.74
C ILE A 224 34.75 -3.22 -9.21
N PHE A 225 33.81 -3.13 -10.17
CA PHE A 225 34.12 -3.24 -11.61
C PHE A 225 34.61 -1.94 -12.26
N ILE A 226 34.13 -0.77 -11.85
CA ILE A 226 34.50 0.52 -12.48
C ILE A 226 36.01 0.80 -12.46
N PRO A 227 36.77 0.51 -11.37
CA PRO A 227 38.22 0.70 -11.34
C PRO A 227 38.99 -0.15 -12.35
N SER A 228 38.44 -1.30 -12.75
CA SER A 228 39.10 -2.21 -13.70
C SER A 228 38.99 -1.77 -15.16
N ILE A 229 38.21 -0.74 -15.46
CA ILE A 229 38.03 -0.22 -16.82
C ILE A 229 39.18 0.76 -17.12
N PRO A 230 40.03 0.52 -18.13
CA PRO A 230 41.18 1.38 -18.43
C PRO A 230 40.79 2.69 -19.14
N THR A 231 39.66 2.71 -19.85
CA THR A 231 39.23 3.88 -20.62
C THR A 231 38.45 4.89 -19.78
N SER A 232 38.85 6.16 -19.78
CA SER A 232 38.17 7.22 -19.01
C SER A 232 36.71 7.44 -19.44
N GLY A 233 36.41 7.33 -20.74
CA GLY A 233 35.04 7.41 -21.25
C GLY A 233 34.18 6.22 -20.80
N GLY A 234 34.75 5.02 -20.80
CA GLY A 234 34.07 3.80 -20.33
C GLY A 234 33.68 3.87 -18.85
N ARG A 235 34.52 4.49 -17.99
CA ARG A 235 34.22 4.70 -16.57
C ARG A 235 32.99 5.57 -16.35
N ILE A 236 32.83 6.65 -17.13
CA ILE A 236 31.69 7.57 -17.04
C ILE A 236 30.41 6.90 -17.55
N ILE A 237 30.48 6.19 -18.68
CA ILE A 237 29.32 5.47 -19.21
C ILE A 237 28.85 4.39 -18.23
N ALA A 238 29.79 3.64 -17.64
CA ALA A 238 29.48 2.61 -16.65
C ALA A 238 28.86 3.19 -15.37
N SER A 239 29.33 4.35 -14.89
CA SER A 239 28.77 4.99 -13.69
C SER A 239 27.34 5.52 -13.92
N VAL A 240 27.08 6.15 -15.06
CA VAL A 240 25.73 6.64 -15.42
C VAL A 240 24.75 5.47 -15.60
N PHE A 241 25.19 4.41 -16.29
CA PHE A 241 24.38 3.20 -16.47
C PHE A 241 24.05 2.56 -15.12
N SER A 242 25.05 2.44 -14.24
CA SER A 242 24.88 1.89 -12.90
C SER A 242 23.91 2.70 -12.03
N ALA A 243 24.07 4.03 -12.00
CA ALA A 243 23.18 4.93 -11.26
C ALA A 243 21.72 4.81 -11.74
N THR A 244 21.54 4.65 -13.06
CA THR A 244 20.21 4.46 -13.66
C THR A 244 19.60 3.13 -13.24
N VAL A 245 20.37 2.03 -13.32
CA VAL A 245 19.92 0.69 -12.87
C VAL A 245 19.56 0.71 -11.39
N PHE A 246 20.36 1.37 -10.54
CA PHE A 246 20.09 1.52 -9.12
C PHE A 246 18.77 2.24 -8.84
N LEU A 247 18.51 3.37 -9.51
CA LEU A 247 17.26 4.12 -9.35
C LEU A 247 16.05 3.31 -9.80
N VAL A 248 16.17 2.60 -10.94
CA VAL A 248 15.13 1.70 -11.44
C VAL A 248 14.85 0.59 -10.43
N VAL A 249 15.89 -0.08 -9.93
CA VAL A 249 15.77 -1.15 -8.92
C VAL A 249 15.14 -0.61 -7.63
N ILE A 250 15.63 0.49 -7.07
CA ILE A 250 15.02 1.07 -5.86
C ILE A 250 13.56 1.46 -6.10
N SER A 251 13.24 2.07 -7.25
CA SER A 251 11.86 2.44 -7.59
C SER A 251 10.92 1.24 -7.70
N PHE A 252 11.42 0.08 -8.13
CA PHE A 252 10.62 -1.14 -8.23
C PHE A 252 10.57 -1.95 -6.93
N PHE A 253 11.68 -2.00 -6.19
CA PHE A 253 11.81 -2.86 -5.02
C PHE A 253 11.47 -2.17 -3.70
N THR A 254 11.40 -0.83 -3.66
CA THR A 254 11.12 -0.08 -2.43
C THR A 254 9.95 0.87 -2.64
N THR A 255 9.00 0.86 -1.70
CA THR A 255 7.95 1.89 -1.61
C THR A 255 8.44 3.08 -0.79
N ALA A 256 9.63 3.58 -1.11
CA ALA A 256 10.16 4.78 -0.48
C ALA A 256 9.45 6.01 -1.07
N ARG A 257 9.33 7.10 -0.29
CA ARG A 257 8.76 8.33 -0.86
C ARG A 257 9.65 8.80 -2.00
N THR A 258 9.07 9.46 -2.99
CA THR A 258 9.83 10.01 -4.13
C THR A 258 11.04 10.82 -3.68
N VAL A 259 10.91 11.58 -2.58
CA VAL A 259 12.01 12.34 -1.96
C VAL A 259 13.14 11.45 -1.43
N ASP A 260 12.84 10.29 -0.86
CA ASP A 260 13.83 9.36 -0.31
C ASP A 260 14.57 8.62 -1.44
N ILE A 261 13.89 8.33 -2.54
CA ILE A 261 14.47 7.74 -3.76
C ILE A 261 15.48 8.70 -4.37
N PHE A 262 15.12 9.98 -4.52
CA PHE A 262 16.02 11.01 -5.04
C PHE A 262 17.22 11.24 -4.12
N ALA A 263 17.01 11.28 -2.80
CA ALA A 263 18.11 11.40 -1.83
C ALA A 263 19.09 10.22 -1.94
N SER A 264 18.57 8.98 -1.97
CA SER A 264 19.37 7.77 -2.10
C SER A 264 20.12 7.72 -3.44
N GLY A 265 19.47 8.14 -4.53
CA GLY A 265 20.08 8.28 -5.85
C GLY A 265 21.24 9.27 -5.88
N ALA A 266 21.05 10.45 -5.27
CA ALA A 266 22.10 11.46 -5.16
C ALA A 266 23.30 10.96 -4.35
N SER A 267 23.06 10.27 -3.23
CA SER A 267 24.13 9.66 -2.43
C SER A 267 24.91 8.61 -3.22
N TYR A 268 24.23 7.74 -3.97
CA TYR A 268 24.89 6.72 -4.77
C TYR A 268 25.68 7.33 -5.94
N ALA A 269 25.12 8.32 -6.63
CA ALA A 269 25.81 9.04 -7.69
C ALA A 269 27.09 9.73 -7.19
N ALA A 270 27.05 10.34 -5.99
CA ALA A 270 28.22 10.95 -5.38
C ALA A 270 29.34 9.94 -5.13
N VAL A 271 29.01 8.73 -4.65
CA VAL A 271 29.99 7.64 -4.45
C VAL A 271 30.61 7.19 -5.77
N LEU A 272 29.80 7.03 -6.82
CA LEU A 272 30.31 6.64 -8.14
C LEU A 272 31.21 7.73 -8.74
N VAL A 273 30.84 9.01 -8.61
CA VAL A 273 31.67 10.12 -9.08
C VAL A 273 33.01 10.14 -8.34
N ALA A 274 33.01 10.01 -7.01
CA ALA A 274 34.24 9.94 -6.22
C ALA A 274 35.15 8.77 -6.62
N LEU A 275 34.58 7.62 -6.97
CA LEU A 275 35.34 6.47 -7.46
C LEU A 275 35.97 6.73 -8.83
N THR A 276 35.21 7.38 -9.74
CA THR A 276 35.73 7.74 -11.07
C THR A 276 36.81 8.81 -11.02
N THR A 277 36.77 9.73 -10.05
CA THR A 277 37.81 10.76 -9.87
C THR A 277 39.07 10.20 -9.21
N ALA A 278 38.92 9.34 -8.19
CA ALA A 278 40.06 8.71 -7.51
C ALA A 278 40.91 7.86 -8.46
N THR A 279 40.29 7.12 -9.37
CA THR A 279 41.02 6.32 -10.38
C THR A 279 41.71 7.20 -11.44
N ARG A 280 41.23 8.43 -11.67
CA ARG A 280 41.84 9.36 -12.62
C ARG A 280 43.13 9.97 -12.08
N GLY A 281 43.17 10.30 -10.78
CA GLY A 281 44.36 10.84 -10.13
C GLY A 281 45.53 9.86 -9.99
N GLY A 282 45.28 8.54 -10.10
CA GLY A 282 46.35 7.53 -10.12
C GLY A 282 47.07 7.43 -11.47
N ASP A 283 46.36 7.72 -12.57
CA ASP A 283 46.89 7.64 -13.93
C ASP A 283 47.84 8.82 -14.25
N ASP A 284 47.67 9.98 -13.58
CA ASP A 284 48.50 11.18 -13.77
C ASP A 284 49.86 11.15 -13.04
N VAL A 285 50.05 10.26 -12.04
CA VAL A 285 51.29 10.17 -11.24
C VAL A 285 52.37 9.31 -11.92
N CYS A 286 52.03 8.53 -12.94
CA CYS A 286 52.94 7.59 -13.61
C CYS A 286 53.62 8.10 -14.89
N CYS A 287 53.51 9.39 -15.24
CA CYS A 287 54.34 9.97 -16.30
C CYS A 287 55.61 10.61 -15.71
N PRO A 288 56.79 9.95 -15.73
CA PRO A 288 58.03 10.67 -15.50
C PRO A 288 58.24 11.62 -16.67
N ALA A 289 58.38 12.90 -16.36
CA ALA A 289 58.85 13.90 -17.31
C ALA A 289 60.27 13.54 -17.77
N LEU A 290 60.36 12.91 -18.94
CA LEU A 290 61.58 12.79 -19.73
C LEU A 290 61.31 13.40 -21.11
N ALA A 291 61.65 14.68 -21.29
CA ALA A 291 62.09 15.27 -22.56
C ALA A 291 62.54 16.74 -22.38
N GLY A 292 63.85 16.97 -22.58
CA GLY A 292 64.53 18.19 -23.04
C GLY A 292 64.31 19.49 -22.25
N ILE A 293 65.34 20.16 -21.74
CA ILE A 293 66.65 20.50 -22.34
C ILE A 293 67.72 20.49 -21.24
#